data_AF-A0A959Y9Z0-F1
#
_entry.id   AF-A0A959Y9Z0-F1
#
_cell.length_a   1.000
_cell.length_b   1.000
_cell.length_c   1.000
_cell.angle_alpha   90.00
_cell.angle_beta   90.00
_cell.angle_gamma   90.00
#
_symmetry.space_group_name_H-M   'P 1'
#
loop_
_entity.id
_entity.type
_entity.pdbx_description
1 polymer ?
#
loop_
_entity_poly.entity_id
_entity_poly.type
_entity_poly.pdbx_seq_one_letter_code
_entity_poly.pdbx_strand_id
1 'polypeptide(L)'
;MQSQFAFHRLIKRALPVLAILCTGLVTAQVLPNYALFDGNGKKLSHKRLLRTLGEADVVLFGELHNNSIAHWLQLEVAKDLADRGPLVLGAEMIEADDQATLDRYLKGEIDQAAFDTLARLWKNHPTDYA
;
A
#
# COMPACT_ATOMS: atom_id res chain seq x y z
N MET A 1 56.61 30.50 -5.06
CA MET A 1 55.88 30.02 -6.25
C MET A 1 55.46 28.55 -6.18
N GLN A 2 56.22 27.64 -5.53
CA GLN A 2 55.86 26.21 -5.46
C GLN A 2 54.69 25.84 -4.52
N SER A 3 54.41 26.64 -3.49
CA SER A 3 53.31 26.36 -2.53
C SER A 3 51.92 26.48 -3.16
N GLN A 4 51.72 27.42 -4.08
CA GLN A 4 50.44 27.59 -4.77
C GLN A 4 50.10 26.43 -5.71
N PHE A 5 51.12 25.82 -6.32
CA PHE A 5 50.96 24.62 -7.15
C PHE A 5 50.57 23.37 -6.33
N ALA A 6 51.15 23.22 -5.14
CA ALA A 6 50.82 22.12 -4.23
C ALA A 6 49.36 22.22 -3.71
N PHE A 7 48.92 23.43 -3.35
CA PHE A 7 47.56 23.70 -2.89
C PHE A 7 46.51 23.44 -3.99
N HIS A 8 46.79 23.87 -5.23
CA HIS A 8 45.94 23.57 -6.38
C HIS A 8 45.84 22.07 -6.68
N ARG A 9 46.94 21.31 -6.50
CA ARG A 9 46.96 19.85 -6.68
C ARG A 9 46.15 19.14 -5.59
N LEU A 10 46.18 19.65 -4.36
CA LEU A 10 45.43 19.11 -3.23
C LEU A 10 43.92 19.30 -3.42
N ILE A 11 43.48 20.50 -3.81
CA ILE A 11 42.06 20.80 -4.08
C ILE A 11 41.53 19.93 -5.23
N LYS A 12 42.30 19.78 -6.32
CA LYS A 12 41.89 18.93 -7.46
C LYS A 12 41.79 17.44 -7.11
N ARG A 13 42.51 16.96 -6.09
CA ARG A 13 42.43 15.57 -5.59
C ARG A 13 41.32 15.38 -4.55
N ALA A 14 41.01 16.42 -3.78
CA ALA A 14 39.93 16.41 -2.79
C ALA A 14 38.54 16.56 -3.44
N LEU A 15 38.43 17.32 -4.53
CA LEU A 15 37.16 17.54 -5.26
C LEU A 15 36.45 16.24 -5.71
N PRO A 16 37.12 15.26 -6.36
CA PRO A 16 36.47 14.01 -6.75
C PRO A 16 36.12 13.14 -5.55
N VAL A 17 36.91 13.16 -4.48
CA VAL A 17 36.62 12.41 -3.24
C VAL A 17 35.37 12.97 -2.54
N LEU A 18 35.23 14.30 -2.49
CA LEU A 18 34.04 14.96 -1.95
C LEU A 18 32.80 14.70 -2.82
N ALA A 19 32.96 14.68 -4.15
CA ALA A 19 31.86 14.34 -5.07
C ALA A 19 31.37 12.90 -4.89
N ILE A 20 32.26 11.94 -4.64
CA ILE A 20 31.92 10.53 -4.35
C ILE A 20 31.25 10.38 -2.98
N LEU A 21 31.63 11.19 -1.98
CA LEU A 21 30.98 11.15 -0.66
C LEU A 21 29.54 11.68 -0.70
N CYS A 22 29.24 12.65 -1.57
CA CYS A 22 27.91 13.25 -1.69
C CYS A 22 26.89 12.35 -2.42
N THR A 23 27.32 11.42 -3.27
CA THR A 23 26.39 10.52 -3.99
C THR A 23 25.77 9.44 -3.10
N GLY A 24 26.38 9.13 -1.95
CA GLY A 24 25.88 8.13 -1.00
C GLY A 24 24.69 8.58 -0.14
N LEU A 25 24.29 9.85 -0.22
CA LEU A 25 23.20 10.42 0.60
C LEU A 25 21.86 10.54 -0.15
N VAL A 26 21.81 10.13 -1.43
CA VAL A 26 20.57 10.19 -2.22
C VAL A 26 19.77 8.91 -2.01
N THR A 27 18.79 8.96 -1.12
CA THR A 27 17.74 7.95 -1.06
C THR A 27 16.78 8.17 -2.22
N ALA A 28 16.60 7.18 -3.10
CA ALA A 28 15.50 7.21 -4.06
C ALA A 28 14.17 7.22 -3.30
N GLN A 29 13.42 8.31 -3.38
CA GLN A 29 12.07 8.34 -2.82
C GLN A 29 11.17 7.57 -3.78
N VAL A 30 10.70 6.41 -3.36
CA VAL A 30 9.58 5.73 -4.03
C VAL A 30 8.36 6.60 -3.76
N LEU A 31 8.03 7.46 -4.73
CA LEU A 31 6.80 8.21 -4.68
C LEU A 31 5.64 7.23 -4.94
N PRO A 32 4.63 7.18 -4.08
CA PRO A 32 3.44 6.39 -4.37
C PRO A 32 2.79 6.87 -5.68
N ASN A 33 2.32 5.93 -6.51
CA ASN A 33 1.58 6.22 -7.75
C ASN A 33 0.14 6.69 -7.48
N TYR A 34 -0.15 7.17 -6.26
CA TYR A 34 -1.45 7.64 -5.82
C TYR A 34 -1.29 8.91 -4.98
N ALA A 35 -2.37 9.68 -4.90
CA ALA A 35 -2.46 10.84 -4.01
C ALA A 35 -3.76 10.76 -3.21
N LEU A 36 -3.67 11.05 -1.92
CA LEU A 36 -4.81 11.05 -1.00
C LEU A 36 -5.25 12.49 -0.76
N PHE A 37 -6.56 12.70 -0.69
CA PHE A 37 -7.16 14.00 -0.45
C PHE A 37 -8.31 13.86 0.55
N ASP A 38 -8.56 14.91 1.34
CA ASP A 38 -9.78 15.00 2.14
C ASP A 38 -10.98 15.47 1.29
N GLY A 39 -12.17 15.52 1.90
CA GLY A 39 -13.40 15.96 1.22
C GLY A 39 -13.36 17.41 0.71
N ASN A 40 -12.38 18.22 1.12
CA ASN A 40 -12.16 19.58 0.61
C ASN A 40 -11.09 19.63 -0.49
N GLY A 41 -10.56 18.48 -0.91
CA GLY A 41 -9.49 18.38 -1.91
C GLY A 41 -8.10 18.72 -1.37
N LYS A 42 -7.90 18.78 -0.05
CA LYS A 42 -6.57 19.02 0.53
C LYS A 42 -5.80 17.71 0.62
N LYS A 43 -4.54 17.72 0.17
CA LYS A 43 -3.65 16.55 0.25
C LYS A 43 -3.53 16.01 1.68
N LEU A 44 -3.62 14.70 1.81
CA LEU A 44 -3.42 13.94 3.04
C LEU A 44 -2.19 13.03 2.92
N SER A 45 -1.51 12.81 4.04
CA SER A 45 -0.52 11.74 4.15
C SER A 45 -1.20 10.43 4.54
N HIS A 46 -0.60 9.30 4.18
CA HIS A 46 -1.08 7.96 4.59
C HIS A 46 -1.27 7.87 6.10
N LYS A 47 -0.27 8.31 6.88
CA LYS A 47 -0.35 8.38 8.35
C LYS A 47 -1.56 9.17 8.86
N ARG A 48 -1.93 10.27 8.19
CA ARG A 48 -3.08 11.08 8.58
C ARG A 48 -4.39 10.37 8.25
N LEU A 49 -4.48 9.74 7.07
CA LEU A 49 -5.61 8.89 6.70
C LEU A 49 -5.84 7.80 7.77
N LEU A 50 -4.83 6.99 8.08
CA LEU A 50 -4.96 5.90 9.04
C LEU A 50 -5.32 6.36 10.46
N ARG A 51 -4.89 7.55 10.88
CA ARG A 51 -5.34 8.11 12.16
C ARG A 51 -6.83 8.37 12.14
N THR A 52 -7.34 9.01 11.09
CA THR A 52 -8.79 9.25 10.92
C THR A 52 -9.58 7.95 10.84
N LEU A 53 -9.11 6.98 10.05
CA LEU A 53 -9.81 5.70 9.90
C LEU A 53 -9.86 4.88 11.20
N GLY A 54 -8.79 4.90 12.00
CA GLY A 54 -8.73 4.16 13.26
C GLY A 54 -9.58 4.74 14.40
N GLU A 55 -10.17 5.93 14.22
CA GLU A 55 -11.12 6.53 15.16
C GLU A 55 -12.58 6.20 14.81
N ALA A 56 -12.83 5.61 13.62
CA ALA A 56 -14.17 5.30 13.15
C ALA A 56 -14.60 3.88 13.57
N ASP A 57 -15.87 3.73 13.97
CA ASP A 57 -16.46 2.42 14.23
C ASP A 57 -16.69 1.61 12.94
N VAL A 58 -16.96 2.31 11.83
CA VAL A 58 -17.22 1.73 10.51
C VAL A 58 -16.50 2.56 9.44
N VAL A 59 -15.75 1.88 8.57
CA VAL A 59 -15.08 2.47 7.41
C VAL A 59 -15.67 1.87 6.14
N LEU A 60 -16.20 2.72 5.26
CA LEU A 60 -16.63 2.31 3.92
C LEU A 60 -15.52 2.61 2.92
N PHE A 61 -14.98 1.57 2.29
CA PHE A 61 -13.90 1.69 1.33
C PHE A 61 -14.44 1.44 -0.09
N GLY A 62 -14.73 2.52 -0.81
CA GLY A 62 -15.15 2.44 -2.22
C GLY A 62 -13.97 2.17 -3.16
N GLU A 63 -14.21 1.37 -4.19
CA GLU A 63 -13.22 1.06 -5.22
C GLU A 63 -13.79 1.23 -6.63
N LEU A 64 -12.88 1.31 -7.60
CA LEU A 64 -13.17 1.00 -8.99
C LEU A 64 -12.68 -0.43 -9.22
N HIS A 65 -13.57 -1.34 -9.61
CA HIS A 65 -13.21 -2.73 -9.87
C HIS A 65 -12.07 -2.83 -10.90
N ASN A 66 -11.20 -3.84 -10.74
CA ASN A 66 -10.00 -4.05 -11.56
C ASN A 66 -8.91 -2.95 -11.42
N ASN A 67 -8.95 -2.13 -10.37
CA ASN A 67 -7.92 -1.12 -10.14
C ASN A 67 -6.87 -1.62 -9.14
N SER A 68 -5.68 -1.97 -9.65
CA SER A 68 -4.59 -2.51 -8.82
C SER A 68 -4.13 -1.58 -7.70
N ILE A 69 -4.23 -0.26 -7.88
CA ILE A 69 -3.89 0.72 -6.84
C ILE A 69 -4.96 0.71 -5.74
N ALA A 70 -6.24 0.58 -6.10
CA ALA A 70 -7.32 0.48 -5.13
C ALA A 70 -7.21 -0.80 -4.29
N HIS A 71 -7.01 -1.96 -4.92
CA HIS A 71 -6.83 -3.24 -4.21
C HIS A 71 -5.59 -3.23 -3.30
N TRP A 72 -4.49 -2.65 -3.78
CA TRP A 72 -3.29 -2.49 -2.96
C TRP A 72 -3.56 -1.57 -1.74
N LEU A 73 -4.26 -0.44 -1.92
CA LEU A 73 -4.61 0.45 -0.81
C LEU A 73 -5.55 -0.21 0.20
N GLN A 74 -6.53 -1.00 -0.25
CA GLN A 74 -7.42 -1.77 0.64
C GLN A 74 -6.62 -2.73 1.50
N LEU A 75 -5.68 -3.48 0.91
CA LEU A 75 -4.82 -4.41 1.62
C LEU A 75 -3.95 -3.70 2.66
N GLU A 76 -3.30 -2.59 2.30
CA GLU A 76 -2.43 -1.87 3.22
C GLU A 76 -3.21 -1.23 4.37
N VAL A 77 -4.37 -0.62 4.08
CA VAL A 77 -5.24 -0.07 5.12
C VAL A 77 -5.79 -1.16 6.04
N ALA A 78 -6.19 -2.31 5.50
CA ALA A 78 -6.69 -3.43 6.31
C ALA A 78 -5.61 -3.97 7.27
N LYS A 79 -4.37 -4.14 6.79
CA LYS A 79 -3.23 -4.52 7.66
C LYS A 79 -2.99 -3.49 8.76
N ASP A 80 -2.89 -2.22 8.40
CA ASP A 80 -2.62 -1.14 9.35
C ASP A 80 -3.72 -0.96 10.40
N LEU A 81 -4.98 -1.27 10.05
CA LEU A 81 -6.10 -1.26 10.99
C LEU A 81 -6.12 -2.51 11.87
N ALA A 82 -5.82 -3.69 11.30
CA ALA A 82 -5.72 -4.94 12.06
C ALA A 82 -4.60 -4.90 13.11
N ASP A 83 -3.50 -4.19 12.84
CA ASP A 83 -2.41 -3.96 13.80
C ASP A 83 -2.84 -3.12 15.01
N ARG A 84 -3.98 -2.42 14.93
CA ARG A 84 -4.51 -1.57 16.00
C ARG A 84 -5.55 -2.28 16.87
N GLY A 85 -6.06 -3.42 16.44
CA GLY A 85 -7.06 -4.19 17.17
C GLY A 85 -7.89 -5.11 16.26
N PRO A 86 -8.90 -5.79 16.84
CA PRO A 86 -9.80 -6.65 16.07
C PRO A 86 -10.45 -5.89 14.92
N LEU A 87 -10.33 -6.45 13.72
CA LEU A 87 -10.90 -5.91 12.49
C LEU A 87 -11.84 -6.95 11.88
N VAL A 88 -13.04 -6.50 11.49
CA VAL A 88 -13.99 -7.29 10.69
C VAL A 88 -14.05 -6.66 9.31
N LEU A 89 -13.92 -7.49 8.27
CA LEU A 89 -14.01 -7.06 6.88
C LEU A 89 -15.35 -7.50 6.28
N GLY A 90 -16.05 -6.55 5.68
CA GLY A 90 -17.17 -6.83 4.78
C GLY A 90 -16.70 -6.70 3.33
N ALA A 91 -17.18 -7.60 2.48
CA ALA A 91 -16.80 -7.69 1.08
C ALA A 91 -18.08 -7.63 0.23
N GLU A 92 -18.21 -6.61 -0.63
CA GLU A 92 -19.38 -6.43 -1.50
C GLU A 92 -19.59 -7.65 -2.42
N MET A 93 -18.49 -8.22 -2.90
CA MET A 93 -18.45 -9.31 -3.86
C MET A 93 -18.82 -10.68 -3.26
N ILE A 94 -19.04 -10.78 -1.95
CA ILE A 94 -19.46 -12.00 -1.26
C ILE A 94 -20.82 -11.79 -0.61
N GLU A 95 -21.80 -12.61 -1.00
CA GLU A 95 -23.15 -12.53 -0.47
C GLU A 95 -23.19 -13.02 0.99
N ALA A 96 -24.05 -12.41 1.82
CA ALA A 96 -24.10 -12.72 3.26
C ALA A 96 -24.49 -14.19 3.56
N ASP A 97 -25.23 -14.84 2.66
CA ASP A 97 -25.61 -16.26 2.77
C ASP A 97 -24.44 -17.22 2.48
N ASP A 98 -23.34 -16.75 1.92
CA ASP A 98 -22.12 -17.54 1.67
C ASP A 98 -21.15 -17.60 2.87
N GLN A 99 -21.48 -16.97 4.01
CA GLN A 99 -20.57 -16.88 5.17
C GLN A 99 -20.00 -18.24 5.61
N ALA A 100 -20.82 -19.28 5.65
CA ALA A 100 -20.36 -20.62 6.04
C ALA A 100 -19.36 -21.21 5.04
N THR A 101 -19.52 -20.93 3.74
CA THR A 101 -18.60 -21.38 2.69
C THR A 101 -17.30 -20.57 2.73
N LEU A 102 -17.38 -19.25 2.93
CA LEU A 102 -16.23 -18.38 3.12
C LEU A 102 -15.39 -18.80 4.33
N ASP A 103 -16.02 -19.09 5.47
CA ASP A 103 -15.33 -19.52 6.68
C ASP A 103 -14.53 -20.81 6.45
N ARG A 104 -15.09 -21.77 5.72
CA ARG A 104 -14.40 -23.03 5.37
C ARG A 104 -13.20 -22.76 4.47
N TYR A 105 -13.34 -21.87 3.50
CA TYR A 105 -12.26 -21.47 2.62
C TYR A 105 -11.12 -20.79 3.40
N LEU A 106 -11.43 -19.81 4.25
CA LEU A 106 -10.45 -19.08 5.06
C LEU A 106 -9.74 -19.97 6.10
N LYS A 107 -10.37 -21.05 6.57
CA LYS A 107 -9.76 -22.08 7.43
C LYS A 107 -8.93 -23.10 6.65
N GLY A 108 -8.94 -23.07 5.32
CA GLY A 108 -8.27 -24.04 4.46
C GLY A 108 -8.96 -25.41 4.40
N GLU A 109 -10.24 -25.50 4.77
CA GLU A 109 -11.04 -26.73 4.72
C GLU A 109 -11.53 -27.04 3.30
N ILE A 110 -11.59 -26.03 2.44
CA ILE A 110 -11.86 -26.15 1.00
C ILE A 110 -10.84 -25.32 0.23
N ASP A 111 -10.52 -25.72 -0.99
CA ASP A 111 -9.64 -24.97 -1.89
C ASP A 111 -10.41 -23.93 -2.72
N GLN A 112 -9.70 -23.15 -3.54
CA GLN A 112 -10.30 -22.13 -4.40
C GLN A 112 -11.31 -22.75 -5.39
N ALA A 113 -11.00 -23.92 -5.97
CA ALA A 113 -11.89 -24.57 -6.94
C ALA A 113 -13.23 -24.98 -6.30
N ALA A 114 -13.18 -25.50 -5.06
CA ALA A 114 -14.38 -25.77 -4.28
C ALA A 114 -15.11 -24.47 -3.89
N PHE A 115 -14.39 -23.42 -3.50
CA PHE A 115 -14.99 -22.12 -3.17
C PHE A 115 -15.74 -21.52 -4.37
N ASP A 116 -15.13 -21.51 -5.56
CA ASP A 116 -15.72 -21.03 -6.82
C ASP A 116 -17.01 -21.76 -7.20
N THR A 117 -17.17 -23.00 -6.74
CA THR A 117 -18.33 -23.85 -7.04
C THR A 117 -19.41 -23.75 -5.97
N LEU A 118 -19.02 -23.63 -4.70
CA LEU A 118 -19.92 -23.71 -3.55
C LEU A 118 -20.46 -22.35 -3.12
N ALA A 119 -19.69 -21.27 -3.32
CA ALA A 119 -20.14 -19.91 -3.05
C ALA A 119 -20.86 -19.34 -4.29
N ARG A 120 -21.84 -18.47 -4.07
CA ARG A 120 -22.61 -17.80 -5.14
C ARG A 120 -21.85 -16.57 -5.66
N LEU A 121 -20.61 -16.78 -6.11
CA LEU A 121 -19.76 -15.71 -6.62
C LEU A 121 -20.35 -15.07 -7.88
N TRP A 122 -20.10 -13.77 -8.04
CA TRP A 122 -20.50 -13.04 -9.23
C TRP A 122 -19.72 -13.51 -10.46
N LYS A 123 -20.34 -13.40 -11.65
CA LYS A 123 -19.73 -13.89 -12.91
C LYS A 123 -18.38 -13.25 -13.23
N ASN A 124 -18.14 -12.03 -12.77
CA ASN A 124 -16.92 -11.24 -12.96
C ASN A 124 -15.92 -11.37 -11.81
N HIS A 125 -16.19 -12.22 -10.80
CA HIS A 125 -15.27 -12.40 -9.67
C HIS A 125 -13.82 -12.76 -10.08
N PRO A 126 -13.59 -13.63 -11.10
CA PRO A 126 -12.22 -14.00 -11.50
C PRO A 126 -11.39 -12.86 -12.10
N THR A 127 -12.02 -11.83 -12.64
CA THR A 127 -11.30 -10.68 -13.21
C THR A 127 -11.17 -9.56 -12.19
N ASP A 128 -12.26 -9.29 -11.48
CA ASP A 128 -12.42 -8.07 -10.70
C ASP A 128 -11.80 -8.17 -9.30
N TYR A 129 -11.65 -9.39 -8.76
CA TYR A 129 -11.29 -9.61 -7.36
C TYR A 129 -10.27 -10.72 -7.07
N ALA A 130 -9.96 -11.61 -8.03
CA ALA A 130 -9.13 -12.81 -7.83
C ALA A 130 -7.64 -12.60 -8.13
#